data_AF-A0A844MQG8-F1
#
_entry.id   AF-A0A844MQG8-F1
#
_cell.length_a   1.000
_cell.length_b   1.000
_cell.length_c   1.000
_cell.angle_alpha   90.00
_cell.angle_beta   90.00
_cell.angle_gamma   90.00
#
_symmetry.space_group_name_H-M   'P 1'
#
loop_
_entity.id
_entity.type
_entity.pdbx_description
1 polymer ?
#
loop_
_entity_poly.entity_id
_entity_poly.type
_entity_poly.pdbx_seq_one_letter_code
_entity_poly.pdbx_strand_id
1 'polypeptide(L)' 'MPPITSKSSSDTGLDLLLFTIPQYALLQVGTASILLLLLASKTTVETLYAIGEASEELFRGDRLPILNFPDQSETNKS' A
#
# COMPACT_ATOMS: atom_id res chain seq x y z
N MET A 1 -54.45 6.06 28.44
CA MET A 1 -53.23 6.45 27.71
C MET A 1 -52.81 5.28 26.85
N PRO A 2 -52.69 5.40 25.52
CA PRO A 2 -52.17 4.29 24.73
C PRO A 2 -50.66 4.17 24.95
N PRO A 3 -50.09 2.95 24.92
CA PRO A 3 -48.66 2.75 25.09
C PRO A 3 -47.94 3.24 23.83
N ILE A 4 -46.90 4.05 24.03
CA ILE A 4 -45.94 4.40 22.98
C ILE A 4 -45.05 3.18 22.73
N THR A 5 -45.39 2.37 21.74
CA THR A 5 -44.50 1.31 21.26
C THR A 5 -43.31 1.98 20.56
N SER A 6 -42.22 2.19 21.30
CA SER A 6 -40.93 2.58 20.74
C SER A 6 -40.41 1.44 19.88
N LYS A 7 -40.56 1.58 18.56
CA LYS A 7 -39.94 0.69 17.58
C LYS A 7 -38.42 0.83 17.73
N SER A 8 -37.81 -0.09 18.47
CA SER A 8 -36.36 -0.21 18.58
C SER A 8 -35.79 -0.44 17.19
N SER A 9 -35.17 0.59 16.61
CA SER A 9 -34.48 0.51 15.33
C SER A 9 -33.21 -0.32 15.53
N SER A 10 -33.37 -1.65 15.46
CA SER A 10 -32.27 -2.61 15.55
C SER A 10 -31.67 -2.80 14.16
N ASP A 11 -31.19 -1.72 13.55
CA ASP A 11 -30.46 -1.75 12.27
C ASP A 11 -28.96 -1.79 12.61
N THR A 12 -28.47 -2.98 12.96
CA THR A 12 -27.11 -3.20 13.50
C THR A 12 -26.11 -3.58 12.40
N GLY A 13 -26.29 -3.04 11.20
CA GLY A 13 -25.45 -3.32 10.03
C GLY A 13 -25.34 -2.13 9.08
N LEU A 14 -24.23 -2.03 8.36
CA LEU A 14 -24.10 -1.16 7.21
C LEU A 14 -24.81 -1.82 6.03
N ASP A 15 -25.98 -1.29 5.69
CA ASP A 15 -26.72 -1.76 4.52
C ASP A 15 -26.11 -1.13 3.26
N LEU A 16 -25.41 -1.94 2.49
CA LEU A 16 -24.93 -1.56 1.17
C LEU A 16 -25.99 -1.95 0.14
N LEU A 17 -26.04 -1.24 -0.99
CA LEU A 17 -27.02 -1.37 -2.07
C LEU A 17 -27.37 -2.82 -2.50
N LEU A 18 -26.50 -3.80 -2.21
CA LEU A 18 -26.64 -5.20 -2.57
C LEU A 18 -26.38 -6.20 -1.41
N PHE A 19 -25.95 -5.76 -0.22
CA PHE A 19 -25.80 -6.62 0.97
C PHE A 19 -25.63 -5.82 2.27
N THR A 20 -26.11 -6.37 3.38
CA THR A 20 -25.85 -5.83 4.72
C THR A 20 -24.56 -6.40 5.31
N ILE A 21 -23.66 -5.51 5.74
CA ILE A 21 -22.48 -5.86 6.53
C ILE A 21 -22.84 -5.71 8.01
N PRO A 22 -22.73 -6.76 8.82
CA PRO A 22 -22.98 -6.63 10.24
C PRO A 22 -21.87 -5.81 10.92
N GLN A 23 -22.25 -4.99 11.90
CA GLN A 23 -21.33 -4.04 12.56
C GLN A 23 -20.11 -4.72 13.21
N TYR A 24 -20.25 -5.93 13.75
CA TYR A 24 -19.14 -6.68 14.36
C TYR A 24 -18.05 -7.03 13.34
N ALA A 25 -18.42 -7.32 12.10
CA ALA A 25 -17.48 -7.69 11.04
C ALA A 25 -16.64 -6.47 10.64
N LEU A 26 -17.28 -5.30 10.51
CA LEU A 26 -16.58 -4.05 10.23
C LEU A 26 -15.59 -3.70 11.35
N LEU A 27 -16.03 -3.85 12.60
CA LEU A 27 -15.19 -3.58 13.77
C LEU A 27 -13.98 -4.51 13.78
N GLN A 28 -14.19 -5.82 13.57
CA GLN A 28 -13.12 -6.81 13.56
C GLN A 28 -12.12 -6.59 12.42
N VAL A 29 -12.59 -6.32 11.20
CA VAL A 29 -11.72 -6.04 10.04
C VAL A 29 -10.96 -4.74 10.26
N GLY A 30 -11.62 -3.70 10.78
CA GLY A 30 -10.98 -2.43 11.11
C GLY A 30 -9.88 -2.61 12.16
N THR A 31 -10.17 -3.32 13.25
CA THR A 31 -9.18 -3.60 14.30
C THR A 31 -8.01 -4.44 13.76
N ALA A 32 -8.28 -5.50 13.01
CA ALA A 32 -7.23 -6.34 12.42
C ALA A 32 -6.34 -5.54 11.45
N SER A 33 -6.95 -4.69 10.62
CA SER A 33 -6.23 -3.81 9.69
C SER A 33 -5.32 -2.82 10.41
N ILE A 34 -5.81 -2.18 11.48
CA ILE A 34 -5.01 -1.25 12.28
C ILE A 34 -3.85 -1.97 12.98
N LEU A 35 -4.10 -3.14 13.57
CA LEU A 35 -3.03 -3.93 14.21
C LEU A 35 -1.97 -4.39 13.20
N LEU A 36 -2.40 -4.82 12.02
CA LEU A 36 -1.49 -5.17 10.93
C LEU A 36 -0.67 -3.95 10.48
N LEU A 37 -1.29 -2.78 10.35
CA LEU A 37 -0.62 -1.55 9.97
C LEU A 37 0.42 -1.13 11.02
N LEU A 38 0.08 -1.23 12.31
CA LEU A 38 1.02 -0.96 13.41
C LEU A 38 2.18 -1.96 13.45
N LEU A 39 1.94 -3.22 13.09
CA LEU A 39 2.99 -4.22 13.01
C LEU A 39 3.91 -3.95 11.80
N ALA A 40 3.34 -3.64 10.64
CA ALA A 40 4.09 -3.35 9.41
C ALA A 40 4.95 -2.09 9.56
N SER A 41 4.43 -1.04 10.22
CA SER A 41 5.17 0.21 10.40
C SER A 41 6.49 0.05 11.14
N LYS A 42 6.60 -0.95 12.02
CA LYS A 42 7.85 -1.28 12.74
C LYS A 42 9.00 -1.66 11.79
N THR A 43 8.70 -2.32 10.67
CA THR A 43 9.72 -2.79 9.71
C THR A 43 9.84 -1.90 8.48
N THR A 44 8.81 -1.08 8.20
CA THR A 44 8.76 -0.20 7.02
C THR A 44 9.96 0.74 6.96
N VAL A 45 10.38 1.35 8.08
CA VAL A 45 11.48 2.33 8.07
C VAL A 45 12.81 1.71 7.61
N GLU A 46 13.17 0.55 8.15
CA GLU A 46 14.40 -0.16 7.76
C GLU A 46 14.35 -0.59 6.28
N THR A 47 13.19 -1.05 5.80
CA THR A 47 13.03 -1.42 4.39
C THR A 47 13.13 -0.22 3.45
N LEU A 48 12.53 0.92 3.81
CA LEU A 48 12.63 2.15 3.01
C LEU A 48 14.07 2.67 2.98
N TYR A 49 14.79 2.55 4.10
CA TYR A 49 16.19 2.90 4.18
C TYR A 49 17.06 2.03 3.26
N ALA A 50 16.90 0.70 3.33
CA ALA A 50 17.65 -0.23 2.49
C ALA A 50 17.33 -0.05 0.99
N ILE A 51 16.06 0.20 0.65
CA ILE A 51 15.66 0.52 -0.73
C ILE A 51 16.30 1.84 -1.18
N GLY A 52 16.34 2.85 -0.30
CA GLY A 52 16.99 4.13 -0.57
C GLY A 52 18.49 3.98 -0.86
N GLU A 53 19.21 3.22 -0.03
CA GLU A 53 20.64 2.95 -0.20
C GLU A 53 20.92 2.18 -1.50
N ALA A 54 20.18 1.11 -1.77
CA ALA A 54 20.32 0.34 -3.00
C ALA A 54 19.97 1.17 -4.25
N SER A 55 18.98 2.05 -4.15
CA SER A 55 18.60 2.99 -5.20
C SER A 55 19.71 4.02 -5.44
N GLU A 56 20.29 4.59 -4.38
CA GLU A 56 21.42 5.50 -4.49
C GLU A 56 22.62 4.85 -5.18
N GLU A 57 22.97 3.60 -4.83
CA GLU A 57 24.06 2.87 -5.48
C GLU A 57 23.78 2.63 -6.98
N LEU A 58 22.53 2.32 -7.34
CA LEU A 58 22.12 2.13 -8.73
C LEU A 58 22.17 3.43 -9.54
N PHE A 59 21.67 4.54 -8.98
CA PHE A 59 21.58 5.84 -9.66
C PHE A 59 22.90 6.60 -9.69
N ARG A 60 23.81 6.36 -8.74
CA ARG A 60 25.16 6.95 -8.75
C ARG A 60 25.95 6.53 -9.98
N GLY A 61 25.57 5.44 -10.64
CA GLY A 61 26.13 5.05 -11.93
C GLY A 61 27.58 4.59 -11.87
N ASP A 62 28.20 4.51 -10.68
CA ASP A 62 29.60 4.13 -10.46
C ASP A 62 29.89 2.67 -10.86
N ARG A 63 28.84 1.87 -11.07
CA ARG A 63 28.93 0.49 -11.58
C ARG A 63 28.45 0.33 -13.03
N LEU A 64 28.19 1.42 -13.75
CA LEU A 64 27.82 1.33 -15.16
C LEU A 64 29.08 1.01 -15.97
N PRO A 65 29.12 -0.10 -16.74
CA PRO A 65 30.25 -0.41 -17.59
C PRO A 65 30.44 0.70 -18.61
N ILE A 66 31.71 1.07 -18.87
CA ILE A 66 32.04 2.02 -19.93
C ILE A 66 31.53 1.45 -21.25
N LEU A 67 30.54 2.11 -21.85
CA LEU A 67 30.02 1.71 -23.14
C LEU A 67 31.03 2.13 -24.21
N ASN A 68 31.65 1.15 -24.86
CA ASN A 68 32.42 1.42 -26.08
C ASN A 68 31.43 1.73 -27.20
N PHE A 69 31.28 3.02 -27.51
CA PHE A 69 30.59 3.43 -28.72
C PHE A 69 31.56 3.32 -29.90
N PRO A 70 31.12 2.83 -31.07
CA PRO A 70 31.95 2.85 -32.26
C PRO A 70 32.28 4.31 -32.61
N ASP A 71 33.57 4.59 -32.81
CA ASP A 71 34.01 5.91 -33.23
C ASP A 71 33.37 6.27 -34.58
N GLN A 72 32.95 7.52 -34.75
CA GLN A 72 32.33 8.01 -35.98
C GLN A 72 33.25 7.85 -37.23
N SER A 73 34.53 7.54 -37.02
CA SER A 73 35.51 7.20 -38.04
C SER A 73 35.29 5.82 -38.68
N GLU A 74 34.62 4.88 -38.02
CA GLU A 74 34.30 3.56 -38.59
C GLU A 74 33.02 3.56 -39.43
N THR A 75 32.06 4.44 -39.12
CA THR A 75 30.83 4.63 -39.91
C THR A 75 31.08 5.32 -41.25
N ASN A 76 32.17 6.09 -41.38
CA ASN A 76 32.53 6.81 -42.62
C ASN A 76 33.43 5.97 -43.57
N LYS A 77 33.48 4.64 -43.38
CA LYS A 77 34.29 3.73 -44.20
C LYS A 77 33.49 2.60 -44.85
N SER A 78 32.18 2.79 -45.03
CA SER A 78 31.32 1.96 -45.91
C SER A 78 30.88 2.74 -47.13
#